data_AF-A0A3D1TYT0-F1
#
_entry.id   AF-A0A3D1TYT0-F1
#
_cell.length_a   1.000
_cell.length_b   1.000
_cell.length_c   1.000
_cell.angle_alpha   90.00
_cell.angle_beta   90.00
_cell.angle_gamma   90.00
#
_symmetry.space_group_name_H-M   'P 1'
#
loop_
_entity.id
_entity.type
_entity.pdbx_description
1 polymer ?
#
loop_
_entity_poly.entity_id
_entity_poly.type
_entity_poly.pdbx_seq_one_letter_code
_entity_poly.pdbx_strand_id
1 'polypeptide(L)'
;MVSTGSQIGRSFSKVDVPPGCMALWWLGQSGFAIRAGSTNLLIDPFLSPHTDRATEAPIAAQECGWVDAVACTHEHIDHFDQPTIETIARIAPKAT
;
A
#
# COMPACT_ATOMS: atom_id res chain seq x y z
N MET A 1 15.65 -2.77 9.04
CA MET A 1 15.82 -1.33 8.75
C MET A 1 14.41 -0.74 8.70
N VAL A 2 14.00 0.03 9.71
CA VAL A 2 12.68 0.66 9.73
C VAL A 2 12.83 1.97 8.96
N SER A 3 12.28 2.01 7.75
CA SER A 3 12.32 3.18 6.87
C SER A 3 11.05 4.00 7.09
N THR A 4 11.20 5.29 7.36
CA THR A 4 10.09 6.23 7.63
C THR A 4 9.38 6.69 6.35
N GLY A 5 8.06 6.82 6.45
CA GLY A 5 7.08 7.61 5.67
C GLY A 5 7.30 7.97 4.19
N SER A 6 8.41 8.62 3.83
CA SER A 6 8.59 9.17 2.47
C SER A 6 9.50 8.33 1.57
N GLN A 7 10.08 7.25 2.10
CA GLN A 7 11.01 6.40 1.36
C GLN A 7 10.36 5.16 0.73
N ILE A 8 9.15 4.75 1.14
CA ILE A 8 8.53 3.51 0.66
C ILE A 8 8.06 3.64 -0.78
N GLY A 9 7.25 4.65 -1.14
CA GLY A 9 6.68 4.75 -2.49
C GLY A 9 7.72 4.82 -3.61
N ARG A 10 8.83 5.54 -3.37
CA ARG A 10 9.93 5.69 -4.35
C ARG A 10 10.88 4.49 -4.40
N SER A 11 11.03 3.76 -3.29
CA SER A 11 11.91 2.59 -3.23
C SER A 11 11.19 1.32 -3.72
N PHE A 12 9.89 1.20 -3.45
CA PHE A 12 9.09 0.02 -3.75
C PHE A 12 9.03 -0.28 -5.26
N SER A 13 8.70 0.72 -6.08
CA SER A 13 8.59 0.57 -7.54
C SER A 13 9.93 0.22 -8.22
N LYS A 14 11.05 0.36 -7.52
CA LYS A 14 12.41 0.13 -8.02
C LYS A 14 13.05 -1.16 -7.51
N VAL A 15 12.38 -1.91 -6.64
CA VAL A 15 12.94 -3.16 -6.14
C VAL A 15 12.95 -4.20 -7.26
N ASP A 16 14.15 -4.74 -7.49
CA ASP A 16 14.34 -5.90 -8.34
C ASP A 16 13.91 -7.16 -7.57
N VAL A 17 12.93 -7.88 -8.13
CA VAL A 17 12.35 -9.07 -7.52
C VAL A 17 12.78 -10.27 -8.35
N PRO A 18 13.62 -11.17 -7.83
CA PRO A 18 14.08 -12.34 -8.57
C PRO A 18 12.92 -13.23 -9.05
N PRO A 19 13.09 -13.98 -10.15
CA PRO A 19 12.10 -14.96 -10.59
C PRO A 19 11.73 -15.94 -9.48
N GLY A 20 10.42 -16.14 -9.26
CA GLY A 20 9.90 -17.01 -8.19
C GLY A 20 9.85 -16.39 -6.80
N CYS A 21 10.21 -15.11 -6.65
CA CYS A 21 10.11 -14.37 -5.40
C CYS A 21 9.03 -13.28 -5.45
N MET A 22 8.70 -12.76 -4.27
CA MET A 22 7.93 -11.52 -4.12
C MET A 22 8.59 -10.66 -3.05
N ALA A 23 8.41 -9.36 -3.15
CA ALA A 23 8.84 -8.42 -2.12
C ALA A 23 7.61 -7.90 -1.36
N LEU A 24 7.76 -7.80 -0.03
CA LEU A 24 6.67 -7.51 0.90
C LEU A 24 7.07 -6.34 1.80
N TRP A 25 6.20 -5.34 1.92
CA TRP A 25 6.34 -4.24 2.87
C TRP A 25 5.12 -4.15 3.75
N TRP A 26 5.35 -4.13 5.06
CA TRP A 26 4.30 -3.89 6.02
C TRP A 26 3.97 -2.40 6.10
N LEU A 27 2.69 -2.06 5.99
CA LEU A 27 2.17 -0.69 5.99
C LEU A 27 1.65 -0.25 7.38
N GLY A 28 1.79 -1.12 8.38
CA GLY A 28 1.09 -1.00 9.66
C GLY A 28 -0.27 -1.70 9.63
N GLN A 29 -0.80 -2.01 10.82
CA GLN A 29 -2.01 -2.81 10.99
C GLN A 29 -1.94 -4.12 10.18
N SER A 30 -2.96 -4.42 9.38
CA SER A 30 -3.01 -5.59 8.49
C SER A 30 -2.56 -5.27 7.06
N GLY A 31 -2.08 -4.05 6.80
CA GLY A 31 -1.78 -3.56 5.46
C GLY A 31 -0.43 -4.03 4.93
N PHE A 32 -0.40 -4.43 3.66
CA PHE A 32 0.84 -4.81 2.96
C PHE A 32 0.90 -4.25 1.53
N ALA A 33 2.10 -3.82 1.13
CA ALA A 33 2.44 -3.62 -0.28
C ALA A 33 3.23 -4.83 -0.80
N ILE A 34 2.82 -5.36 -1.95
CA ILE A 34 3.36 -6.59 -2.54
C ILE A 34 3.81 -6.31 -3.96
N ARG A 35 5.07 -6.66 -4.27
CA ARG A 35 5.60 -6.66 -5.64
C ARG A 35 5.89 -8.10 -6.08
N ALA A 36 5.18 -8.56 -7.10
CA ALA A 36 5.37 -9.87 -7.71
C ALA A 36 5.59 -9.71 -9.22
N GLY A 37 6.84 -9.87 -9.66
CA GLY A 37 7.22 -9.52 -11.03
C GLY A 37 6.97 -8.04 -11.33
N SER A 38 6.15 -7.76 -12.35
CA SER A 38 5.74 -6.39 -12.69
C SER A 38 4.51 -5.90 -11.93
N THR A 39 3.79 -6.78 -11.23
CA THR A 39 2.53 -6.47 -10.56
C THR A 39 2.75 -5.92 -9.16
N ASN A 40 2.07 -4.82 -8.86
CA ASN A 40 2.07 -4.15 -7.58
C ASN A 40 0.67 -4.18 -6.95
N LEU A 41 0.56 -4.75 -5.76
CA LEU A 41 -0.70 -4.96 -5.04
C LEU A 41 -0.64 -4.30 -3.66
N LEU A 42 -1.74 -3.68 -3.24
CA LEU A 42 -1.98 -3.32 -1.85
C LEU A 42 -3.04 -4.25 -1.24
N ILE A 43 -2.73 -4.82 -0.09
CA ILE A 43 -3.67 -5.54 0.77
C ILE A 43 -4.00 -4.66 1.97
N ASP A 44 -5.29 -4.53 2.30
CA ASP A 44 -5.80 -3.83 3.48
C ASP A 44 -5.14 -2.44 3.71
N PRO A 45 -5.18 -1.52 2.73
CA PRO A 45 -4.42 -0.28 2.80
C PRO A 45 -5.05 0.74 3.75
N PHE A 46 -4.88 0.54 5.05
CA PHE A 46 -5.21 1.55 6.06
C PHE A 46 -4.10 2.62 6.06
N LEU A 47 -4.28 3.72 5.33
CA LEU A 47 -3.29 4.79 5.16
C LEU A 47 -3.78 6.16 5.67
N SER A 48 -5.08 6.33 5.86
CA SER A 48 -5.69 7.53 6.42
C SER A 48 -5.18 7.78 7.85
N PRO A 49 -4.96 9.06 8.23
CA PRO A 49 -4.70 9.41 9.62
C PRO A 49 -5.81 8.90 10.54
N HIS A 50 -5.45 8.30 11.67
CA HIS A 50 -6.40 7.81 12.66
C HIS A 50 -5.85 8.05 14.06
N THR A 51 -6.67 8.53 14.99
CA THR A 51 -6.25 8.98 16.33
C THR A 51 -5.66 7.85 17.17
N ASP A 52 -6.20 6.64 17.02
CA ASP A 52 -5.80 5.47 17.82
C ASP A 52 -4.66 4.66 17.19
N ARG A 53 -4.09 5.14 16.08
CA ARG A 53 -3.02 4.43 15.37
C ARG A 53 -1.69 4.57 16.11
N ALA A 54 -1.07 3.45 16.44
CA ALA A 54 0.21 3.41 17.17
C ALA A 54 1.43 3.84 16.32
N THR A 55 1.40 3.61 15.01
CA THR A 55 2.49 3.92 14.08
C THR A 55 1.95 4.58 12.83
N GLU A 56 2.50 5.73 12.43
CA GLU A 56 2.10 6.42 11.20
C GLU A 56 2.12 5.51 9.97
N ALA A 57 1.20 5.74 9.03
CA ALA A 57 1.23 5.09 7.73
C ALA A 57 2.56 5.43 7.02
N PRO A 58 3.29 4.44 6.48
CA PRO A 58 4.63 4.69 5.97
C PRO A 58 4.62 5.13 4.49
N ILE A 59 3.45 5.46 3.95
CA ILE A 59 3.21 6.02 2.61
C ILE A 59 1.86 6.74 2.60
N ALA A 60 1.76 7.87 1.90
CA ALA A 60 0.48 8.53 1.69
C ALA A 60 -0.29 7.89 0.52
N ALA A 61 -1.63 7.89 0.58
CA ALA A 61 -2.47 7.36 -0.51
C ALA A 61 -2.19 8.06 -1.86
N GLN A 62 -1.80 9.34 -1.84
CA GLN A 62 -1.44 10.13 -3.03
C GLN A 62 -0.14 9.66 -3.71
N GLU A 63 0.66 8.85 -3.02
CA GLU A 63 1.91 8.29 -3.55
C GLU A 63 1.71 6.89 -4.15
N CYS A 64 0.49 6.35 -4.13
CA CYS A 64 0.16 4.99 -4.58
C CYS A 64 -0.26 4.89 -6.05
N GLY A 65 0.12 5.85 -6.90
CA GLY A 65 -0.21 5.85 -8.34
C GLY A 65 0.42 4.71 -9.17
N TRP A 66 1.28 3.91 -8.55
CA TRP A 66 1.99 2.77 -9.14
C TRP A 66 1.29 1.42 -8.93
N VAL A 67 0.18 1.40 -8.20
CA VAL A 67 -0.57 0.19 -7.83
C VAL A 67 -1.38 -0.33 -9.01
N ASP A 68 -1.36 -1.65 -9.21
CA ASP A 68 -2.15 -2.35 -10.24
C ASP A 68 -3.43 -2.97 -9.67
N ALA A 69 -3.48 -3.24 -8.36
CA ALA A 69 -4.67 -3.76 -7.69
C ALA A 69 -4.71 -3.39 -6.20
N VAL A 70 -5.93 -3.27 -5.67
CA VAL A 70 -6.18 -3.15 -4.23
C VAL A 70 -7.12 -4.26 -3.79
N ALA A 71 -6.75 -5.00 -2.74
CA ALA A 71 -7.63 -5.99 -2.12
C ALA A 71 -7.87 -5.64 -0.65
N CYS A 72 -9.13 -5.74 -0.23
CA CYS A 72 -9.54 -5.63 1.16
C CYS A 72 -10.08 -6.99 1.61
N THR A 73 -9.63 -7.47 2.76
CA THR A 73 -10.04 -8.77 3.30
C THR A 73 -11.49 -8.75 3.79
N HIS A 74 -11.92 -7.64 4.40
CA HIS A 74 -13.29 -7.38 4.85
C HIS A 74 -13.54 -5.88 5.03
N GLU A 75 -14.77 -5.50 5.38
CA GLU A 75 -15.30 -4.14 5.35
C GLU A 75 -14.98 -3.26 6.57
N HIS A 76 -14.31 -3.81 7.58
CA HIS A 76 -13.93 -3.01 8.74
C HIS A 76 -12.95 -1.90 8.36
N ILE A 77 -13.07 -0.75 9.03
CA ILE A 77 -12.38 0.49 8.65
C ILE A 77 -10.85 0.39 8.63
N ASP A 78 -10.28 -0.51 9.43
CA ASP A 78 -8.84 -0.76 9.50
C ASP A 78 -8.33 -1.72 8.42
N HIS A 79 -9.22 -2.17 7.54
CA HIS A 79 -8.95 -2.96 6.33
C HIS A 79 -9.49 -2.27 5.07
N PHE A 80 -10.73 -1.78 5.11
CA PHE A 80 -11.40 -1.01 4.06
C PHE A 80 -11.38 0.50 4.39
N ASP A 81 -10.25 1.13 4.15
CA ASP A 81 -10.06 2.57 4.36
C ASP A 81 -10.60 3.37 3.16
N GLN A 82 -11.88 3.73 3.20
CA GLN A 82 -12.57 4.39 2.09
C GLN A 82 -11.83 5.63 1.54
N PRO A 83 -11.37 6.62 2.35
CA PRO A 83 -10.61 7.76 1.83
C PRO A 83 -9.33 7.37 1.08
N THR A 84 -8.64 6.33 1.54
CA THR A 84 -7.45 5.79 0.86
C THR A 84 -7.82 5.17 -0.48
N ILE A 85 -8.85 4.32 -0.51
CA ILE A 85 -9.32 3.64 -1.72
C ILE A 85 -9.80 4.65 -2.76
N GLU A 86 -10.59 5.65 -2.37
CA GLU A 86 -11.05 6.72 -3.27
C GLU A 86 -9.90 7.54 -3.86
N THR A 87 -8.86 7.80 -3.06
CA THR A 87 -7.66 8.49 -3.53
C THR A 87 -6.92 7.64 -4.55
N ILE A 88 -6.71 6.35 -4.27
CA ILE A 88 -6.01 5.41 -5.17
C ILE A 88 -6.78 5.26 -6.48
N ALA A 89 -8.09 5.03 -6.44
CA ALA A 89 -8.93 4.87 -7.63
C ALA A 89 -8.84 6.09 -8.57
N ARG A 90 -8.65 7.29 -8.01
CA ARG A 90 -8.50 8.53 -8.78
C ARG A 90 -7.12 8.65 -9.46
N ILE A 91 -6.04 8.26 -8.77
CA ILE A 91 -4.67 8.47 -9.24
C ILE A 91 -4.10 7.26 -10.00
N ALA A 92 -4.67 6.08 -9.80
CA ALA A 92 -4.32 4.82 -10.46
C ALA A 92 -5.56 4.27 -11.20
N PRO A 93 -6.03 4.93 -12.27
CA PRO A 93 -7.29 4.59 -12.94
C PRO A 93 -7.29 3.23 -13.65
N LYS A 94 -6.14 2.56 -13.72
CA LYS A 94 -5.99 1.21 -14.26
C LYS A 94 -5.94 0.14 -13.17
N ALA A 95 -5.86 0.55 -11.90
CA ALA A 95 -5.89 -0.39 -10.79
C ALA A 95 -7.26 -1.09 -10.75
N THR A 96 -7.25 -2.40 -10.48
CA THR A 96 -8.46 -3.18 -10.22
C THR A 96 -8.81 -3.21 -8.74
#